data_AF-A0A6L9UIH8-F1
#
_entry.id   AF-A0A6L9UIH8-F1
#
_cell.length_a   1.000
_cell.length_b   1.000
_cell.length_c   1.000
_cell.angle_alpha   90.00
_cell.angle_beta   90.00
_cell.angle_gamma   90.00
#
_symmetry.space_group_name_H-M   'P 1'
#
loop_
_entity.id
_entity.type
_entity.pdbx_description
1 polymer ?
#
loop_
_entity_poly.entity_id
_entity_poly.type
_entity_poly.pdbx_seq_one_letter_code
_entity_poly.pdbx_strand_id
1 'polypeptide(L)' 'MPKEWEKLDRLQQQVHAGDIALRMDDTYPPERAAEAHRWPEDGSTRGRLIIQF' A
#
# COMPACT_ATOMS: atom_id res chain seq x y z
N MET A 1 -11.46 14.97 18.15
CA MET A 1 -10.60 15.46 17.05
C MET A 1 -11.05 14.78 15.74
N PRO A 2 -12.01 15.36 14.98
CA PRO A 2 -12.55 14.72 13.78
C PRO A 2 -11.70 14.94 12.50
N LYS A 3 -10.69 15.80 12.54
CA LYS A 3 -9.87 16.20 11.36
C LYS A 3 -9.04 15.08 10.71
N GLU A 4 -8.76 13.98 11.39
CA GLU A 4 -7.91 12.91 10.81
C GLU A 4 -8.66 12.13 9.73
N TRP A 5 -9.96 11.88 9.94
CA TRP A 5 -10.81 11.14 9.00
C TRP A 5 -11.10 11.93 7.72
N GLU A 6 -11.26 13.25 7.81
CA GLU A 6 -11.46 14.12 6.65
C GLU A 6 -10.28 14.06 5.66
N LYS A 7 -9.05 13.87 6.16
CA LYS A 7 -7.88 13.70 5.29
C LYS A 7 -7.92 12.36 4.56
N LEU A 8 -8.37 11.30 5.23
CA LEU A 8 -8.51 9.97 4.62
C LEU A 8 -9.59 9.97 3.54
N ASP A 9 -10.73 10.63 3.80
CA ASP A 9 -11.79 10.81 2.79
C ASP A 9 -11.28 11.56 1.56
N ARG A 10 -10.52 12.64 1.77
CA ARG A 10 -9.91 13.39 0.67
C ARG A 10 -8.92 12.52 -0.12
N LEU A 11 -8.08 11.72 0.55
CA LEU A 11 -7.16 10.80 -0.13
C LEU A 11 -7.92 9.75 -0.94
N GLN A 12 -9.03 9.22 -0.42
CA GLN A 12 -9.88 8.28 -1.15
C GLN A 12 -10.44 8.92 -2.43
N GLN A 13 -10.99 10.14 -2.33
CA GLN A 13 -11.52 10.87 -3.47
C GLN A 13 -10.47 11.10 -4.57
N GLN A 14 -9.25 11.48 -4.17
CA GLN A 14 -8.14 11.70 -5.10
C GLN A 14 -7.69 10.42 -5.81
N VAL A 15 -7.64 9.27 -5.10
CA VAL A 15 -7.36 7.97 -5.75
C VAL A 15 -8.44 7.64 -6.76
N HIS A 16 -9.71 7.83 -6.39
CA HIS A 16 -10.84 7.51 -7.27
C HIS A 16 -10.89 8.41 -8.51
N ALA A 17 -10.55 9.69 -8.36
CA ALA A 17 -10.43 10.65 -9.46
C ALA A 17 -9.20 10.41 -10.35
N GLY A 18 -8.25 9.57 -9.92
CA GLY A 18 -6.99 9.33 -10.62
C GLY A 18 -5.93 10.41 -10.42
N ASP A 19 -6.18 11.39 -9.55
CA ASP A 19 -5.23 12.46 -9.20
C ASP A 19 -3.96 11.92 -8.52
N ILE A 20 -4.11 10.80 -7.80
CA ILE A 20 -3.01 10.10 -7.15
C ILE A 20 -3.09 8.60 -7.44
N ALA A 21 -1.95 8.00 -7.78
CA ALA A 21 -1.83 6.55 -7.97
C ALA A 21 -1.23 5.89 -6.73
N LEU A 22 -1.83 4.79 -6.28
CA LEU A 22 -1.24 3.94 -5.26
C LEU A 22 -0.20 3.02 -5.92
N ARG A 23 1.07 3.15 -5.53
CA ARG A 23 2.13 2.26 -6.02
C ARG A 23 2.12 0.95 -5.22
N MET A 24 1.93 -0.14 -5.94
CA MET A 24 2.06 -1.52 -5.46
C MET A 24 3.25 -2.15 -6.16
N ASP A 25 4.12 -2.81 -5.41
CA ASP A 25 5.30 -3.45 -5.99
C ASP A 25 5.14 -4.96 -6.11
N ASP A 26 4.57 -5.62 -5.09
CA ASP A 26 4.27 -7.05 -5.14
C ASP A 26 3.08 -7.40 -4.23
N THR A 27 2.44 -8.53 -4.50
CA THR A 27 1.29 -9.04 -3.74
C THR A 27 1.55 -10.48 -3.30
N TYR A 28 1.35 -10.74 -2.02
CA TYR A 28 1.57 -12.04 -1.40
C TYR A 28 0.24 -12.62 -0.89
N PRO A 29 0.04 -13.94 -1.02
CA PRO A 29 -1.04 -14.61 -0.31
C PRO A 29 -0.72 -14.66 1.21
N PRO A 30 -1.72 -14.88 2.09
CA PRO A 30 -1.53 -14.80 3.54
C PRO A 30 -0.51 -15.80 4.07
N GLU A 31 -0.42 -16.99 3.47
CA GLU A 31 0.53 -18.05 3.84
C GLU A 31 1.99 -17.61 3.62
N ARG A 32 2.22 -16.64 2.72
CA ARG A 32 3.54 -16.09 2.40
C ARG A 32 3.78 -14.71 3.02
N ALA A 33 2.94 -14.26 3.95
CA ALA A 33 3.12 -12.94 4.59
C ALA A 33 4.50 -12.75 5.24
N ALA A 34 5.09 -13.82 5.77
CA ALA A 34 6.45 -13.79 6.32
C ALA A 34 7.54 -13.51 5.25
N GLU A 35 7.27 -13.79 3.98
CA GLU A 35 8.19 -13.47 2.87
C GLU A 35 8.19 -11.98 2.53
N ALA A 36 7.04 -11.31 2.65
CA ALA A 36 6.95 -9.85 2.50
C ALA A 36 7.86 -9.12 3.50
N HIS A 37 8.10 -9.70 4.69
CA HIS A 37 9.02 -9.15 5.70
C HIS A 37 10.50 -9.51 5.47
N ARG A 38 10.81 -10.53 4.67
CA ARG A 38 12.16 -11.08 4.46
C ARG A 38 12.95 -10.42 3.31
N TRP A 39 12.40 -9.35 2.75
CA TRP A 39 12.96 -8.42 1.76
C TRP A 39 14.38 -8.72 1.20
N PRO A 40 14.57 -8.82 -0.13
CA PRO A 40 15.91 -8.93 -0.71
C PRO A 40 16.78 -7.74 -0.30
N GLU A 41 18.02 -8.03 0.12
CA GLU A 41 19.02 -7.11 0.66
C GLU A 41 19.44 -5.97 -0.31
N ASP A 42 18.82 -5.87 -1.48
CA ASP A 42 19.11 -4.90 -2.54
C ASP A 42 18.25 -3.61 -2.50
N GLY A 43 17.21 -3.56 -1.65
CA GLY A 43 16.38 -2.37 -1.47
C GLY A 43 15.51 -1.97 -2.68
N SER A 44 15.19 -2.91 -3.57
CA SER A 44 14.57 -2.58 -4.87
C SER A 44 13.09 -2.18 -4.83
N THR A 45 12.35 -2.43 -3.75
CA THR A 45 10.93 -2.02 -3.69
C THR A 45 10.77 -0.55 -3.29
N ARG A 46 10.21 0.21 -4.24
CA ARG A 46 9.90 1.65 -4.16
C ARG A 46 8.41 1.91 -3.90
N GLY A 47 7.64 0.86 -3.63
CA GLY A 47 6.20 0.84 -3.41
C GLY A 47 5.79 -0.08 -2.25
N ARG A 48 4.49 -0.38 -2.17
CA ARG A 48 3.95 -1.19 -1.07
C ARG A 48 3.87 -2.67 -1.42
N LEU A 49 4.20 -3.52 -0.44
CA LEU A 49 3.92 -4.95 -0.47
C LEU A 49 2.53 -5.20 0.11
N ILE A 50 1.69 -5.94 -0.60
CA ILE A 50 0.28 -6.15 -0.22
C ILE A 50 0.09 -7.62 0.17
N ILE A 51 -0.60 -7.86 1.28
CA ILE A 51 -1.16 -9.20 1.57
C ILE A 51 -2.58 -9.22 1.03
N GLN A 52 -2.86 -10.12 0.10
CA GLN A 52 -4.18 -10.31 -0.48
C GLN A 52 -4.87 -11.50 0.18
N PHE A 53 -6.04 -11.25 0.79
CA PHE A 53 -6.88 -12.25 1.45
C PHE A 53 -8.05 -12.67 0.56
#